data_AF-A0A1I6KSX1-F1
#
_entry.id   AF-A0A1I6KSX1-F1
#
_cell.length_a   1.000
_cell.length_b   1.000
_cell.length_c   1.000
_cell.angle_alpha   90.00
_cell.angle_beta   90.00
_cell.angle_gamma   90.00
#
_symmetry.space_group_name_H-M   'P 1'
#
loop_
_entity.id
_entity.type
_entity.pdbx_description
1 polymer ?
#
loop_
_entity_poly.entity_id
_entity_poly.type
_entity_poly.pdbx_seq_one_letter_code
_entity_poly.pdbx_strand_id
1 'polypeptide(L)'
;MLNLPYIPESVLTALRWGSIPESSPHTHREIAEWCDQFWCHFMDVDAPAEIERLLPVLADVDVQWDLFLANTYTFEQLRTLNLNDVRLPTEWFDDWARQAQPGSELSG
;
A
#
# COMPACT_ATOMS: atom_id res chain seq x y z
N MET A 1 12.06 -7.51 -1.55
CA MET A 1 10.95 -7.27 -2.50
C MET A 1 9.83 -8.21 -2.12
N LEU A 2 8.64 -7.66 -1.89
CA LEU A 2 7.46 -8.45 -1.56
C LEU A 2 6.99 -9.25 -2.78
N ASN A 3 6.78 -10.56 -2.62
CA ASN A 3 6.43 -11.47 -3.72
C ASN A 3 5.12 -12.21 -3.40
N LEU A 4 4.02 -11.46 -3.40
CA LEU A 4 2.67 -12.00 -3.31
C LEU A 4 1.98 -11.98 -4.67
N PRO A 5 1.11 -12.98 -4.97
CA PRO A 5 0.32 -12.97 -6.18
C PRO A 5 -0.69 -11.81 -6.17
N TYR A 6 -1.04 -11.29 -7.34
CA TYR A 6 -2.00 -10.20 -7.47
C TYR A 6 -3.45 -10.68 -7.36
N ILE A 7 -3.86 -10.92 -6.12
CA ILE A 7 -5.21 -11.35 -5.72
C ILE A 7 -5.68 -10.57 -4.48
N PRO A 8 -7.00 -10.47 -4.21
CA PRO A 8 -7.53 -9.68 -3.10
C PRO A 8 -6.96 -10.05 -1.72
N GLU A 9 -6.74 -11.33 -1.46
CA GLU A 9 -6.20 -11.84 -0.19
C GLU A 9 -4.77 -11.33 0.07
N SER A 10 -3.99 -11.19 -0.99
CA SER A 10 -2.64 -10.64 -0.91
C SER A 10 -2.66 -9.18 -0.49
N VAL A 11 -3.62 -8.39 -0.97
CA VAL A 11 -3.76 -6.98 -0.59
C VAL A 11 -4.03 -6.87 0.90
N LEU A 12 -5.01 -7.63 1.41
CA LEU A 12 -5.32 -7.66 2.84
C LEU A 12 -4.13 -8.14 3.68
N THR A 13 -3.35 -9.09 3.18
CA THR A 13 -2.14 -9.59 3.86
C THR A 13 -1.07 -8.50 3.93
N ALA A 14 -0.79 -7.82 2.82
CA ALA A 14 0.18 -6.73 2.75
C ALA A 14 -0.20 -5.55 3.66
N LEU A 15 -1.48 -5.15 3.66
CA LEU A 15 -1.97 -4.08 4.53
C LEU A 15 -1.88 -4.46 6.02
N ARG A 16 -2.21 -5.71 6.38
CA ARG A 16 -2.04 -6.20 7.76
C ARG A 16 -0.60 -6.14 8.23
N TRP A 17 0.37 -6.47 7.37
CA TRP A 17 1.78 -6.29 7.68
C TRP A 17 2.14 -4.83 7.94
N GLY A 18 1.62 -3.89 7.15
CA GLY A 18 1.81 -2.45 7.40
C GLY A 18 1.15 -1.95 8.69
N SER A 19 0.05 -2.56 9.13
CA SER A 19 -0.61 -2.21 10.41
C SER A 19 0.16 -2.69 11.66
N ILE A 20 1.08 -3.65 11.52
CA ILE A 20 1.85 -4.24 12.63
C ILE A 20 3.34 -4.39 12.22
N PRO A 21 4.06 -3.28 12.00
CA PRO A 21 5.39 -3.30 11.40
C PRO A 21 6.43 -4.08 12.22
N GLU A 22 6.28 -4.18 13.54
CA GLU A 22 7.19 -4.92 14.42
C GLU A 22 7.11 -6.44 14.21
N SER A 23 5.97 -6.93 13.70
CA SER A 23 5.74 -8.35 13.41
C SER A 23 5.74 -8.65 11.91
N SER A 24 5.99 -7.63 11.09
CA SER A 24 5.98 -7.74 9.64
C SER A 24 7.32 -8.25 9.10
N PRO A 25 7.33 -9.19 8.15
CA PRO A 25 8.53 -9.56 7.42
C PRO A 25 8.94 -8.51 6.35
N HIS A 26 8.09 -7.50 6.11
CA HIS A 26 8.23 -6.51 5.04
C HIS A 26 8.16 -5.07 5.56
N THR A 27 8.91 -4.19 4.91
CA THR A 27 8.90 -2.76 5.24
C THR A 27 7.73 -2.04 4.56
N HIS A 28 7.35 -0.86 5.05
CA HIS A 28 6.29 -0.07 4.41
C HIS A 28 6.65 0.32 2.97
N ARG A 29 7.93 0.54 2.68
CA ARG A 29 8.43 0.73 1.32
C ARG A 29 8.12 -0.48 0.43
N GLU A 30 8.45 -1.68 0.88
CA GLU A 30 8.21 -2.89 0.09
C GLU A 30 6.73 -3.16 -0.15
N ILE A 31 5.87 -2.77 0.81
CA ILE A 31 4.41 -2.85 0.68
C ILE A 31 3.93 -1.83 -0.36
N ALA A 32 4.37 -0.57 -0.29
CA ALA A 32 4.00 0.47 -1.25
C ALA A 32 4.44 0.11 -2.68
N GLU A 33 5.68 -0.32 -2.86
CA GLU A 33 6.21 -0.77 -4.16
C GLU A 33 5.42 -1.95 -4.73
N TRP A 34 4.98 -2.89 -3.90
CA TRP A 34 4.14 -4.00 -4.36
C TRP A 34 2.72 -3.54 -4.71
N CYS A 35 2.16 -2.58 -3.98
CA CYS A 35 0.86 -1.98 -4.31
C CYS A 35 0.91 -1.26 -5.66
N ASP A 36 1.95 -0.46 -5.94
CA ASP A 36 2.18 0.18 -7.23
C ASP A 36 2.28 -0.86 -8.36
N GLN A 37 3.11 -1.89 -8.19
CA GLN A 37 3.26 -2.93 -9.22
C GLN A 37 1.98 -3.71 -9.48
N PHE A 38 1.17 -3.96 -8.45
CA PHE A 38 -0.17 -4.55 -8.61
C PHE A 38 -1.05 -3.59 -9.41
N TRP A 39 -1.15 -2.33 -8.99
CA TRP A 39 -1.98 -1.33 -9.65
C TRP A 39 -1.60 -1.16 -11.13
N CYS A 40 -0.31 -0.98 -11.44
CA CYS A 40 0.22 -0.89 -12.79
C CYS A 40 -0.11 -2.12 -13.66
N HIS A 41 -0.22 -3.32 -13.07
CA HIS A 41 -0.59 -4.52 -13.81
C HIS A 41 -2.04 -4.49 -14.33
N PHE A 42 -2.94 -3.82 -13.61
CA PHE A 42 -4.38 -3.86 -13.87
C PHE A 42 -4.99 -2.52 -14.34
N MET A 43 -4.25 -1.41 -14.28
CA MET A 43 -4.78 -0.08 -14.60
C MET A 43 -5.25 0.08 -16.06
N ASP A 44 -4.63 -0.63 -17.01
CA ASP A 44 -4.86 -0.50 -18.45
C ASP A 44 -5.55 -1.73 -19.07
N VAL A 45 -6.03 -2.67 -18.25
CA VAL A 45 -6.69 -3.90 -18.71
C VAL A 45 -8.03 -4.09 -18.00
N ASP A 46 -8.93 -4.86 -18.62
CA ASP A 46 -10.20 -5.24 -18.01
C ASP A 46 -9.94 -6.19 -16.82
N ALA A 47 -9.81 -5.62 -15.63
CA ALA A 47 -9.61 -6.35 -14.39
C ALA A 47 -10.94 -7.00 -13.93
N PRO A 48 -10.90 -8.17 -13.26
CA PRO A 48 -12.05 -8.68 -12.55
C PRO A 48 -12.59 -7.66 -11.55
N ALA A 49 -13.92 -7.57 -11.37
CA ALA A 49 -14.55 -6.57 -10.49
C ALA A 49 -14.01 -6.60 -9.04
N GLU A 50 -13.60 -7.77 -8.56
CA GLU A 50 -12.98 -7.94 -7.23
C GLU A 50 -11.58 -7.33 -7.11
N ILE A 51 -10.89 -7.13 -8.23
CA ILE A 51 -9.60 -6.44 -8.36
C ILE A 51 -9.83 -4.96 -8.64
N GLU A 52 -10.76 -4.63 -9.54
CA GLU A 52 -11.10 -3.26 -9.90
C GLU A 52 -11.43 -2.41 -8.67
N ARG A 53 -12.21 -2.98 -7.73
CA ARG A 53 -12.54 -2.33 -6.45
C ARG A 53 -11.32 -2.04 -5.55
N LEU A 54 -10.20 -2.72 -5.76
CA LEU A 54 -8.97 -2.56 -4.98
C LEU A 54 -8.04 -1.51 -5.57
N LEU A 55 -8.17 -1.18 -6.87
CA LEU A 55 -7.29 -0.25 -7.57
C LEU A 55 -7.19 1.11 -6.86
N PRO A 56 -8.29 1.73 -6.36
CA PRO A 56 -8.18 2.99 -5.62
C PRO A 56 -7.33 2.88 -4.36
N VAL A 57 -7.46 1.76 -3.61
CA VAL A 57 -6.67 1.53 -2.40
C VAL A 57 -5.20 1.31 -2.73
N LEU A 58 -4.90 0.51 -3.76
CA LEU A 58 -3.53 0.24 -4.20
C LEU A 58 -2.82 1.53 -4.63
N ALA A 59 -3.50 2.38 -5.41
CA ALA A 59 -2.98 3.67 -5.82
C ALA A 59 -2.79 4.63 -4.64
N ASP A 60 -3.73 4.67 -3.69
CA ASP A 60 -3.62 5.57 -2.54
C ASP A 60 -2.45 5.18 -1.63
N VAL A 61 -2.15 3.89 -1.45
CA VAL A 61 -0.96 3.45 -0.68
C VAL A 61 0.33 4.01 -1.29
N ASP A 62 0.50 3.91 -2.61
CA ASP A 62 1.68 4.41 -3.32
C ASP A 62 1.76 5.96 -3.26
N VAL A 63 0.67 6.64 -3.55
CA VAL A 63 0.60 8.10 -3.50
C VAL A 63 0.89 8.63 -2.09
N GLN A 64 0.32 8.03 -1.05
CA GLN A 64 0.57 8.46 0.33
C GLN A 64 2.00 8.16 0.79
N TRP A 65 2.65 7.12 0.25
CA TRP A 65 4.07 6.88 0.50
C TRP A 65 4.92 8.05 0.00
N ASP A 66 4.74 8.45 -1.26
CA ASP A 66 5.47 9.56 -1.86
C ASP A 66 5.17 10.90 -1.17
N LEU A 67 3.89 11.17 -0.90
CA LEU A 67 3.46 12.37 -0.20
C LEU A 67 4.03 12.44 1.22
N PHE A 68 4.06 11.33 1.95
CA PHE A 68 4.63 11.29 3.29
C PHE A 68 6.13 11.61 3.26
N LEU A 69 6.87 11.02 2.33
CA LEU A 69 8.30 11.28 2.17
C LEU A 69 8.57 12.77 1.88
N ALA A 70 7.85 13.33 0.91
CA ALA A 70 8.00 14.71 0.48
C ALA A 70 7.64 15.73 1.58
N ASN A 71 6.66 15.41 2.43
CA ASN A 71 6.20 16.29 3.50
C ASN A 71 6.99 16.13 4.81
N THR A 72 7.63 14.99 5.04
CA THR A 72 8.31 14.68 6.31
C THR A 72 9.81 14.93 6.25
N TYR A 73 10.43 14.68 5.09
CA TYR A 73 11.87 14.74 4.94
C TYR A 73 12.27 15.82 3.93
N THR A 74 13.36 16.51 4.24
CA THR A 74 14.02 17.39 3.26
C THR A 74 14.71 16.57 2.18
N PHE A 75 14.97 17.19 1.03
CA PHE A 75 15.71 16.56 -0.06
C PHE A 75 17.07 15.98 0.39
N GLU A 76 17.83 16.71 1.22
CA GLU A 76 19.12 16.25 1.73
C GLU A 76 18.99 15.02 2.65
N GLN A 77 17.93 14.96 3.46
CA GLN A 77 17.65 13.77 4.27
C GLN A 77 17.31 12.57 3.37
N LEU A 78 16.46 12.74 2.36
CA LEU A 78 16.06 11.67 1.44
C LEU A 78 17.27 11.03 0.70
N ARG A 79 18.33 11.79 0.44
CA ARG A 79 19.55 11.27 -0.20
C ARG A 79 20.36 10.30 0.64
N THR A 80 20.22 10.35 1.96
CA THR A 80 21.02 9.56 2.91
C THR A 80 20.18 8.62 3.75
N LEU A 81 18.87 8.84 3.79
CA LEU A 81 17.90 8.01 4.50
C LEU A 81 17.81 6.61 3.90
N ASN A 82 17.86 5.60 4.75
CA ASN A 82 17.46 4.26 4.37
C ASN A 82 15.92 4.19 4.38
N LEU A 83 15.31 4.18 3.19
CA LEU A 83 13.86 4.16 3.04
C LEU A 83 13.18 2.93 3.67
N ASN A 84 13.93 1.83 3.91
CA ASN A 84 13.41 0.66 4.61
C ASN A 84 13.08 0.93 6.10
N ASP A 85 13.67 1.97 6.68
CA ASP A 85 13.47 2.35 8.08
C ASP A 85 12.31 3.34 8.25
N VAL A 86 11.76 3.87 7.15
CA VAL A 86 10.61 4.78 7.18
C VAL A 86 9.35 4.02 7.62
N ARG A 87 8.54 4.66 8.44
CA ARG A 87 7.26 4.15 8.94
C ARG A 87 6.18 5.17 8.67
N LEU A 88 5.28 4.82 7.74
CA LEU A 88 3.98 5.47 7.60
C LEU A 88 3.12 5.23 8.87
N PRO A 89 2.14 6.09 9.15
CA PRO A 89 1.16 5.87 10.21
C PRO A 89 0.43 4.53 10.03
N THR A 90 0.38 3.70 11.08
CA THR A 90 -0.18 2.34 11.01
C THR A 90 -1.70 2.36 10.81
N GLU A 91 -2.37 3.41 11.28
CA GLU A 91 -3.81 3.61 11.13
C GLU A 91 -4.24 3.73 9.65
N TRP A 92 -3.36 4.21 8.77
CA TRP A 92 -3.64 4.28 7.33
C TRP A 92 -3.80 2.87 6.74
N PHE A 93 -2.98 1.92 7.18
CA PHE A 93 -3.10 0.53 6.76
C PHE A 93 -4.37 -0.13 7.29
N ASP A 94 -4.81 0.20 8.50
CA ASP A 94 -6.09 -0.25 9.02
C ASP A 94 -7.27 0.30 8.20
N ASP A 95 -7.21 1.58 7.80
CA ASP A 95 -8.21 2.22 6.95
C ASP A 95 -8.26 1.60 5.56
N TRP A 96 -7.11 1.42 4.90
CA TRP A 96 -7.02 0.74 3.62
C TRP A 96 -7.51 -0.71 3.71
N ALA A 97 -7.19 -1.43 4.79
CA ALA A 97 -7.64 -2.80 4.98
C ALA A 97 -9.16 -2.88 5.18
N ARG A 98 -9.80 -1.86 5.76
CA ARG A 98 -11.27 -1.75 5.82
C ARG A 98 -11.87 -1.49 4.44
N GLN A 99 -11.28 -0.61 3.65
CA GLN A 99 -11.73 -0.29 2.28
C GLN A 99 -11.51 -1.43 1.29
N ALA A 100 -10.51 -2.28 1.51
CA ALA A 100 -10.23 -3.43 0.66
C ALA A 100 -11.16 -4.64 0.95
N GLN A 101 -11.89 -4.63 2.07
CA GLN A 101 -12.78 -5.75 2.43
C GLN A 101 -13.99 -5.88 1.50
N PRO A 102 -14.45 -7.10 1.19
CA PRO A 102 -15.69 -7.30 0.45
C PRO A 102 -16.87 -6.68 1.20
N GLY A 103 -17.68 -5.86 0.54
CA GLY A 103 -18.86 -5.23 1.14
C GLY A 103 -18.61 -3.88 1.83
N SER A 104 -17.42 -3.29 1.69
CA SER A 104 -17.22 -1.86 1.99
C SER A 104 -17.87 -1.00 0.90
N GLU A 105 -19.20 -1.02 0.81
CA GLU A 105 -19.91 0.04 0.11
C GLU A 105 -19.73 1.31 0.93
N LEU A 106 -18.95 2.24 0.40
CA LEU A 106 -18.78 3.58 0.96
C LEU A 106 -20.17 4.17 1.17
N SER A 107 -20.57 4.34 2.43
CA SER A 107 -21.64 5.26 2.77
C SER A 107 -21.17 6.64 2.29
N GLY A 108 -21.88 7.18 1.30
CA GLY A 108 -21.52 8.41 0.61
C GLY A 108 -21.67 9.69 1.43
#